data_AF-A0A5R2MYD9-F1
#
_entry.id   AF-A0A5R2MYD9-F1
#
_cell.length_a   1.000
_cell.length_b   1.000
_cell.length_c   1.000
_cell.angle_alpha   90.00
_cell.angle_beta   90.00
_cell.angle_gamma   90.00
#
_symmetry.space_group_name_H-M   'P 1'
#
loop_
_entity.id
_entity.type
_entity.pdbx_description
1 polymer ?
#
loop_
_entity_poly.entity_id
_entity_poly.type
_entity_poly.pdbx_seq_one_letter_code
_entity_poly.pdbx_strand_id
1 'polypeptide(L)'
;MHSSDSSKTIGGISRDRIAHLRETEGAAFRKARPKSQAKVGNGLPGFFGGVPMHWMNDWPTPFPILVDSARGATITDVDGNRLDDFCLGDTGSMF
;
A
#
# COMPACT_ATOMS: atom_id res chain seq x y z
N MET A 1 27.73 21.35 -22.53
CA MET A 1 27.51 19.90 -22.36
C MET A 1 27.05 19.65 -20.93
N HIS A 2 25.74 19.62 -20.68
CA HIS A 2 25.23 19.18 -19.37
C HIS A 2 25.04 17.67 -19.46
N SER A 3 25.98 16.92 -18.88
CA SER A 3 25.82 15.49 -18.72
C SER A 3 24.69 15.28 -17.70
N SER A 4 23.50 14.90 -18.18
CA SER A 4 22.43 14.47 -17.29
C SER A 4 22.90 13.19 -16.62
N ASP A 5 23.18 13.26 -15.33
CA ASP A 5 23.54 12.10 -14.52
C ASP A 5 22.32 11.19 -14.38
N SER A 6 22.13 10.34 -15.40
CA SER A 6 21.03 9.37 -15.50
C SER A 6 21.03 8.40 -14.33
N SER A 7 22.14 8.27 -13.60
CA SER A 7 22.21 7.46 -12.37
C SER A 7 21.29 7.99 -11.26
N LYS A 8 20.97 9.29 -11.25
CA LYS A 8 20.16 9.96 -10.21
C LYS A 8 18.67 9.98 -10.48
N THR A 9 18.22 9.48 -11.64
CA THR A 9 16.80 9.51 -12.03
C THR A 9 16.27 8.12 -12.37
N ILE A 10 15.01 7.86 -12.03
CA ILE A 10 14.26 6.65 -12.41
C ILE A 10 13.06 7.13 -13.25
N GLY A 11 12.96 6.68 -14.51
CA GLY A 11 11.87 7.09 -15.41
C GLY A 11 11.77 8.61 -15.62
N GLY A 12 12.88 9.35 -15.53
CA GLY A 12 12.91 10.81 -15.61
C GLY A 12 12.61 11.55 -14.30
N ILE A 13 12.38 10.83 -13.19
CA ILE A 13 12.10 11.40 -11.86
C ILE A 13 13.32 11.25 -10.95
N SER A 14 13.69 12.30 -10.21
CA SER A 14 14.76 12.24 -9.21
C SER A 14 14.50 11.16 -8.15
N ARG A 15 15.53 10.38 -7.82
CA ARG A 15 15.48 9.36 -6.75
C ARG A 15 15.10 9.96 -5.39
N ASP A 16 15.64 11.14 -5.06
CA ASP A 16 15.36 11.82 -3.79
C ASP A 16 13.90 12.25 -3.70
N ARG A 17 13.31 12.69 -4.83
CA ARG A 17 11.89 13.01 -4.89
C ARG A 17 11.01 11.78 -4.71
N ILE A 18 11.39 10.65 -5.30
CA ILE A 18 10.68 9.37 -5.11
C ILE A 18 10.74 8.94 -3.64
N ALA A 19 11.91 9.03 -3.01
CA ALA A 19 12.08 8.68 -1.60
C ALA A 19 11.23 9.58 -0.69
N HIS A 20 11.28 10.90 -0.91
CA HIS A 20 10.49 11.86 -0.16
C HIS A 20 8.98 11.61 -0.31
N LEU A 21 8.50 11.39 -1.54
CA LEU A 21 7.09 11.10 -1.78
C LEU A 21 6.66 9.80 -1.07
N ARG A 22 7.48 8.75 -1.12
CA ARG A 22 7.19 7.49 -0.42
C ARG A 22 7.04 7.67 1.09
N GLU A 23 7.87 8.52 1.70
CA GLU A 23 7.76 8.83 3.12
C GLU A 23 6.49 9.63 3.44
N THR A 24 6.21 10.67 2.66
CA THR A 24 5.01 11.51 2.81
C THR A 24 3.74 10.69 2.66
N GLU A 25 3.61 9.92 1.58
CA GLU A 25 2.44 9.07 1.33
C GLU A 25 2.34 7.93 2.34
N GLY A 26 3.48 7.36 2.76
CA GLY A 26 3.51 6.37 3.83
C GLY A 26 2.99 6.93 5.16
N ALA A 27 3.31 8.18 5.50
CA ALA A 27 2.78 8.83 6.70
C ALA A 27 1.27 9.10 6.59
N ALA A 28 0.82 9.59 5.43
CA ALA A 28 -0.60 9.80 5.15
C ALA A 28 -1.41 8.50 5.24
N PHE A 29 -0.89 7.40 4.66
CA PHE A 29 -1.52 6.09 4.71
C PHE A 29 -1.72 5.58 6.14
N ARG A 30 -0.68 5.66 6.99
CA ARG A 30 -0.78 5.24 8.40
C ARG A 30 -1.80 6.07 9.16
N LYS A 31 -1.80 7.39 8.94
CA LYS A 31 -2.76 8.31 9.58
C LYS A 31 -4.21 7.99 9.21
N ALA A 32 -4.46 7.58 7.97
CA ALA A 32 -5.80 7.25 7.49
C ALA A 32 -6.28 5.84 7.92
N ARG A 33 -5.39 4.95 8.37
CA ARG A 33 -5.69 3.53 8.62
C ARG A 33 -5.21 2.98 9.97
N PRO A 34 -5.55 3.61 11.11
CA PRO A 34 -5.08 3.17 12.42
C PRO A 34 -5.61 1.79 12.84
N LYS A 35 -6.84 1.40 12.47
CA LYS A 35 -7.43 0.10 12.83
C LYS A 35 -6.80 -1.03 12.00
N SER A 36 -6.57 -0.81 10.72
CA SER A 36 -5.84 -1.75 9.88
C SER A 36 -4.43 -1.98 10.44
N GLN A 37 -3.71 -0.89 10.76
CA GLN A 37 -2.38 -0.99 11.39
C GLN A 37 -2.41 -1.82 12.67
N ALA A 38 -3.39 -1.58 13.55
CA ALA A 38 -3.49 -2.30 14.82
C ALA A 38 -3.77 -3.80 14.65
N LYS A 39 -4.54 -4.19 13.63
CA LYS A 39 -4.95 -5.59 13.41
C LYS A 39 -3.94 -6.39 12.60
N VAL A 40 -3.38 -5.81 11.54
CA VAL A 40 -2.56 -6.52 10.53
C VAL A 40 -1.18 -5.92 10.33
N GLY A 41 -0.85 -4.79 10.97
CA GLY A 41 0.43 -4.10 10.78
C GLY A 41 1.66 -4.90 11.23
N ASN A 42 1.49 -5.87 12.13
CA ASN A 42 2.54 -6.80 12.55
C ASN A 42 2.36 -8.21 11.95
N GLY A 43 1.48 -8.35 10.96
CA GLY A 43 1.08 -9.63 10.38
C GLY A 43 0.05 -10.39 11.23
N LEU A 44 -0.69 -11.27 10.56
CA LEU A 44 -1.65 -12.18 11.18
C LEU A 44 -0.95 -13.41 11.76
N PRO A 45 -1.26 -13.81 13.01
CA PRO A 45 -0.67 -14.99 13.62
C PRO A 45 -1.10 -16.26 12.88
N GLY A 46 -0.19 -17.23 12.80
CA GLY A 46 -0.44 -18.52 12.12
C GLY A 46 -0.22 -18.48 10.61
N PHE A 47 0.05 -17.31 10.01
CA PHE A 47 0.39 -17.19 8.60
C PHE A 47 1.87 -16.90 8.40
N PHE A 48 2.51 -17.68 7.52
CA PHE A 48 3.88 -17.40 7.11
C PHE A 48 3.94 -16.06 6.37
N GLY A 49 4.79 -15.14 6.85
CA GLY A 49 4.86 -13.78 6.33
C GLY A 49 3.68 -12.88 6.74
N GLY A 50 2.84 -13.30 7.69
CA GLY A 50 1.79 -12.45 8.28
C GLY A 50 0.55 -12.25 7.42
N VAL A 51 0.41 -12.96 6.29
CA VAL A 51 -0.72 -12.86 5.36
C VAL A 51 -1.10 -14.24 4.81
N PRO A 52 -2.37 -14.51 4.46
CA PRO A 52 -2.80 -15.80 3.92
C PRO A 52 -2.06 -16.24 2.66
N MET A 53 -1.68 -15.28 1.83
CA MET A 53 -1.00 -15.54 0.57
C MET A 53 0.18 -14.59 0.40
N HIS A 54 1.36 -15.11 0.10
CA HIS A 54 2.63 -14.36 0.08
C HIS A 54 2.62 -13.11 -0.82
N TRP A 55 1.98 -13.19 -2.00
CA TRP A 55 1.82 -12.06 -2.94
C TRP A 55 1.13 -10.82 -2.34
N MET A 56 0.40 -10.97 -1.22
CA MET A 56 -0.23 -9.85 -0.53
C MET A 56 0.80 -8.88 0.07
N ASN A 57 2.03 -9.33 0.32
CA ASN A 57 3.12 -8.47 0.81
C ASN A 57 3.86 -7.72 -0.31
N ASP A 58 3.57 -8.00 -1.59
CA ASP A 58 4.20 -7.31 -2.72
C ASP A 58 3.62 -5.90 -2.92
N TRP A 59 2.51 -5.59 -2.26
CA TRP A 59 1.89 -4.29 -2.25
C TRP A 59 2.79 -3.26 -1.54
N PRO A 60 3.09 -2.09 -2.17
CA PRO A 60 4.06 -1.13 -1.65
C PRO A 60 3.52 -0.28 -0.47
N THR A 61 2.41 -0.69 0.12
CA THR A 61 1.79 -0.03 1.27
C THR A 61 2.56 -0.32 2.56
N PRO A 62 2.58 0.59 3.55
CA PRO A 62 3.19 0.34 4.85
C PRO A 62 2.73 -0.93 5.58
N PHE A 63 1.49 -1.36 5.34
CA PHE A 63 0.89 -2.62 5.81
C PHE A 63 -0.37 -2.92 4.97
N PRO A 64 -0.87 -4.17 4.98
CA PRO A 64 -2.15 -4.55 4.37
C PRO A 64 -3.35 -3.68 4.76
N ILE A 65 -4.19 -3.30 3.79
CA ILE A 65 -5.47 -2.62 4.07
C ILE A 65 -6.48 -3.70 4.47
N LEU A 66 -7.02 -3.70 5.69
CA LEU A 66 -8.04 -4.70 6.04
C LEU A 66 -9.41 -4.29 5.49
N VAL A 67 -10.04 -5.07 4.60
CA VAL A 67 -11.33 -4.74 3.99
C VAL A 67 -12.49 -5.15 4.90
N ASP A 68 -13.48 -4.28 5.00
CA ASP A 68 -14.73 -4.57 5.71
C ASP A 68 -15.80 -5.07 4.74
N SER A 69 -15.93 -4.41 3.59
CA SER A 69 -16.87 -4.81 2.54
C SER A 69 -16.44 -4.37 1.15
N ALA A 70 -16.87 -5.11 0.13
CA ALA A 70 -16.69 -4.76 -1.28
C ALA A 70 -17.98 -5.01 -2.05
N ARG A 71 -18.31 -4.11 -2.99
CA ARG A 71 -19.48 -4.23 -3.88
C ARG A 71 -19.22 -3.52 -5.21
N GLY A 72 -19.36 -4.26 -6.32
CA GLY A 72 -18.99 -3.72 -7.63
C GLY A 72 -17.51 -3.38 -7.66
N ALA A 73 -17.16 -2.21 -8.20
CA ALA A 73 -15.79 -1.67 -8.20
C ALA A 73 -15.54 -0.73 -7.01
N THR A 74 -16.09 -1.04 -5.83
CA THR A 74 -15.88 -0.26 -4.61
C THR A 74 -15.48 -1.17 -3.46
N ILE A 75 -14.43 -0.75 -2.72
CA ILE A 75 -14.00 -1.32 -1.45
C ILE A 75 -14.24 -0.30 -0.33
N THR A 76 -14.66 -0.78 0.84
CA THR A 76 -14.65 -0.02 2.10
C THR A 76 -13.76 -0.75 3.11
N ASP A 77 -12.71 -0.08 3.60
CA ASP A 77 -11.82 -0.66 4.61
C ASP A 77 -12.39 -0.53 6.04
N VAL A 78 -11.80 -1.27 7.00
CA VAL A 78 -12.24 -1.26 8.42
C VAL A 78 -12.09 0.11 9.10
N ASP A 79 -11.32 1.01 8.50
CA ASP A 79 -11.15 2.40 8.92
C ASP A 79 -12.23 3.33 8.34
N GLY A 80 -13.06 2.84 7.42
CA GLY A 80 -14.16 3.56 6.79
C GLY A 80 -13.77 4.28 5.51
N ASN A 81 -12.55 4.08 5.00
CA ASN A 81 -12.14 4.68 3.73
C ASN A 81 -12.80 3.93 2.57
N ARG A 82 -13.42 4.67 1.66
CA ARG A 82 -14.00 4.13 0.42
C ARG A 82 -13.02 4.34 -0.73
N LEU A 83 -12.75 3.28 -1.48
CA LEU A 83 -11.86 3.26 -2.64
C LEU A 83 -12.59 2.74 -3.87
N ASP A 84 -12.31 3.34 -5.02
CA ASP A 84 -12.67 2.75 -6.31
C ASP A 84 -11.65 1.66 -6.65
N ASP A 85 -12.12 0.44 -6.79
CA ASP A 85 -11.28 -0.74 -7.00
C ASP A 85 -11.02 -0.96 -8.49
N PHE A 86 -9.87 -0.47 -8.95
CA PHE A 86 -9.38 -0.70 -10.31
C PHE A 86 -8.48 -1.94 -10.44
N CYS A 87 -8.20 -2.62 -9.33
CA CYS A 87 -7.32 -3.79 -9.30
C CYS A 87 -8.12 -5.10 -9.21
N LEU A 88 -9.40 -5.03 -8.85
CA LEU A 88 -10.43 -6.05 -9.07
C LEU A 88 -10.03 -7.46 -8.59
N GLY A 89 -9.57 -7.54 -7.35
CA GLY A 89 -9.21 -8.81 -6.70
C GLY A 89 -7.73 -9.15 -6.70
N ASP A 90 -6.90 -8.47 -7.50
CA ASP A 90 -5.43 -8.46 -7.31
C ASP A 90 -4.97 -7.34 -6.36
N THR A 91 -5.91 -6.48 -5.94
CA THR A 91 -5.78 -5.54 -4.83
C THR A 91 -5.73 -6.24 -3.48
N GLY A 92 -5.39 -5.46 -2.46
CA GLY A 92 -5.79 -5.74 -1.08
C GLY A 92 -7.29 -5.97 -0.83
N SER A 93 -8.14 -6.04 -1.85
CA SER A 93 -9.50 -6.62 -1.81
C SER A 93 -9.57 -8.07 -1.33
N MET A 94 -8.43 -8.74 -1.16
CA MET A 94 -8.37 -10.06 -0.53
C MET A 94 -8.16 -10.00 1.00
N PHE A 95 -8.18 -8.82 1.62
CA PHE A 95 -7.99 -8.64 3.07
C PHE A 95 -9.29 -8.61 3.85
#